data_AF-B6W177-F1
#
_entry.id   AF-B6W177-F1
#
_cell.length_a   1.000
_cell.length_b   1.000
_cell.length_c   1.000
_cell.angle_alpha   90.00
_cell.angle_beta   90.00
_cell.angle_gamma   90.00
#
_symmetry.space_group_name_H-M   'P 1'
#
loop_
_entity.id
_entity.type
_entity.pdbx_description
1 polymer ?
#
loop_
_entity_poly.entity_id
_entity_poly.type
_entity_poly.pdbx_seq_one_letter_code
_entity_poly.pdbx_strand_id
1 'polypeptide(L)'
;MDDLLKLETETFNKLYTDYRLRFIRFAQTYIPDISIAEDIVMDTLAYYWEHRRDIKNDENILSYLLTAIKHKCLNYLRQERFHYEKNNSLSELALWELDFKISALSACDPCELYTNEVQEIVNHTLEKLPSKTRQIFFMNRYEDISYPEIAKKLFVNQKTVEYHISKALKALRAVLKDYLSFLIYLI
;
A
#
# COMPACT_ATOMS: atom_id res chain seq x y z
N MET A 1 10.55 -32.19 9.84
CA MET A 1 11.32 -31.06 9.27
C MET A 1 10.62 -30.53 8.02
N ASP A 2 10.19 -31.41 7.11
CA ASP A 2 9.42 -31.03 5.91
C ASP A 2 8.06 -30.37 6.22
N ASP A 3 7.30 -30.85 7.22
CA ASP A 3 6.00 -30.26 7.57
C ASP A 3 6.10 -28.83 8.12
N LEU A 4 7.17 -28.52 8.87
CA LEU A 4 7.42 -27.16 9.39
C LEU A 4 7.77 -26.21 8.24
N LEU A 5 8.62 -26.65 7.32
CA LEU A 5 9.02 -25.85 6.17
C LEU A 5 7.85 -25.60 5.21
N LYS A 6 6.95 -26.57 5.10
CA LYS A 6 5.70 -26.46 4.33
C LYS A 6 4.75 -25.43 4.96
N LEU A 7 4.55 -25.47 6.27
CA LEU A 7 3.70 -24.52 7.00
C LEU A 7 4.25 -23.08 6.90
N GLU A 8 5.57 -22.90 7.04
CA GLU A 8 6.23 -21.59 6.86
C GLU A 8 6.00 -21.03 5.45
N THR A 9 6.10 -21.89 4.43
CA THR A 9 5.90 -21.52 3.03
C THR A 9 4.45 -21.13 2.73
N GLU A 10 3.48 -21.89 3.24
CA GLU A 10 2.05 -21.55 3.10
C GLU A 10 1.71 -20.22 3.79
N THR A 11 2.28 -19.98 4.98
CA THR A 11 2.10 -18.74 5.73
C THR A 11 2.67 -17.54 4.97
N PHE A 12 3.88 -17.66 4.40
CA PHE A 12 4.46 -16.61 3.59
C PHE A 12 3.70 -16.38 2.28
N ASN A 13 3.27 -17.46 1.59
CA ASN A 13 2.46 -17.32 0.38
C ASN A 13 1.16 -16.57 0.66
N LYS A 14 0.54 -16.79 1.82
CA LYS A 14 -0.63 -16.04 2.25
C LYS A 14 -0.31 -14.57 2.48
N LEU A 15 0.74 -14.27 3.26
CA LEU A 15 1.22 -12.90 3.47
C LEU A 15 1.51 -12.18 2.14
N TYR A 16 2.22 -12.84 1.23
CA TYR A 16 2.55 -12.32 -0.09
C TYR A 16 1.28 -12.07 -0.91
N THR A 17 0.37 -13.03 -0.97
CA THR A 17 -0.87 -12.91 -1.76
C THR A 17 -1.77 -11.80 -1.22
N ASP A 18 -1.91 -11.71 0.09
CA ASP A 18 -2.85 -10.80 0.74
C ASP A 18 -2.34 -9.35 0.80
N TYR A 19 -1.02 -9.13 0.89
CA TYR A 19 -0.44 -7.82 1.22
C TYR A 19 0.50 -7.22 0.18
N ARG A 20 1.08 -8.00 -0.74
CA ARG A 20 2.03 -7.49 -1.73
C ARG A 20 1.51 -6.27 -2.47
N LEU A 21 0.28 -6.32 -2.95
CA LEU A 21 -0.31 -5.24 -3.75
C LEU A 21 -0.57 -3.99 -2.93
N ARG A 22 -0.93 -4.17 -1.65
CA ARG A 22 -1.12 -3.05 -0.73
C ARG A 22 0.20 -2.35 -0.45
N PHE A 23 1.26 -3.12 -0.30
CA PHE A 23 2.63 -2.60 -0.18
C PHE A 23 3.09 -1.88 -1.46
N ILE A 24 2.77 -2.42 -2.64
CA ILE A 24 3.09 -1.76 -3.93
C ILE A 24 2.33 -0.44 -4.04
N ARG A 25 1.02 -0.42 -3.78
CA ARG A 25 0.20 0.81 -3.81
C ARG A 25 0.72 1.87 -2.84
N PHE A 26 1.13 1.44 -1.63
CA PHE A 26 1.78 2.34 -0.68
C PHE A 26 3.05 2.97 -1.28
N ALA A 27 3.96 2.15 -1.82
CA ALA A 27 5.19 2.65 -2.43
C ALA A 27 4.89 3.57 -3.64
N GLN A 28 3.93 3.19 -4.49
CA GLN A 28 3.50 3.94 -5.67
C GLN A 28 2.91 5.31 -5.34
N THR A 29 2.39 5.50 -4.13
CA THR A 29 1.90 6.82 -3.71
C THR A 29 3.02 7.86 -3.66
N TYR A 30 4.27 7.41 -3.48
CA TYR A 30 5.44 8.28 -3.41
C TYR A 30 6.35 8.13 -4.63
N ILE A 31 6.46 6.92 -5.19
CA ILE A 31 7.30 6.57 -6.33
C ILE A 31 6.42 6.34 -7.57
N PRO A 32 6.42 7.25 -8.55
CA PRO A 32 5.55 7.13 -9.74
C PRO A 32 5.88 5.93 -10.63
N ASP A 33 7.15 5.51 -10.65
CA ASP A 33 7.60 4.36 -11.42
C ASP A 33 7.14 3.06 -10.76
N ILE A 34 6.23 2.37 -11.44
CA ILE A 34 5.63 1.12 -10.99
C ILE A 34 6.69 0.03 -10.80
N SER A 35 7.66 -0.07 -11.71
CA SER A 35 8.70 -1.10 -11.65
C SER A 35 9.56 -0.92 -10.40
N ILE A 36 9.93 0.33 -10.10
CA ILE A 36 10.75 0.63 -8.92
C ILE A 36 9.97 0.35 -7.63
N ALA A 37 8.69 0.72 -7.59
CA ALA A 37 7.84 0.43 -6.44
C ALA A 37 7.65 -1.07 -6.22
N GLU A 38 7.48 -1.84 -7.30
CA GLU A 38 7.40 -3.30 -7.27
C GLU A 38 8.70 -3.91 -6.76
N ASP A 39 9.84 -3.54 -7.32
CA ASP A 39 11.16 -4.04 -6.92
C ASP A 39 11.43 -3.80 -5.43
N ILE A 40 11.16 -2.59 -4.93
CA ILE A 40 11.31 -2.26 -3.50
C ILE A 40 10.50 -3.22 -2.62
N VAL A 41 9.27 -3.52 -3.01
CA VAL A 41 8.38 -4.41 -2.24
C VAL A 41 8.83 -5.85 -2.34
N MET A 42 9.15 -6.34 -3.54
CA MET A 42 9.61 -7.71 -3.76
C MET A 42 10.92 -7.97 -3.01
N ASP A 43 11.89 -7.07 -3.10
CA ASP A 43 13.15 -7.17 -2.38
C ASP A 43 12.94 -7.18 -0.87
N THR A 44 11.94 -6.44 -0.36
CA THR A 44 11.64 -6.41 1.07
C THR A 44 11.00 -7.72 1.53
N LEU A 45 10.06 -8.26 0.76
CA LEU A 45 9.42 -9.55 1.05
C LEU A 45 10.42 -10.71 0.95
N ALA A 46 11.31 -10.69 -0.05
CA ALA A 46 12.39 -11.66 -0.22
C ALA A 46 13.38 -11.60 0.94
N TYR A 47 13.85 -10.40 1.30
CA TYR A 47 14.74 -10.21 2.45
C TYR A 47 14.10 -10.71 3.75
N TYR A 48 12.84 -10.35 4.00
CA TYR A 48 12.11 -10.86 5.15
C TYR A 48 12.04 -12.38 5.14
N TRP A 49 11.69 -13.00 4.00
CA TRP A 49 11.64 -14.45 3.89
C TRP A 49 12.98 -15.08 4.27
N GLU A 50 14.10 -14.59 3.73
CA GLU A 50 15.43 -15.12 4.02
C GLU A 50 15.83 -15.00 5.50
N HIS A 51 15.43 -13.91 6.17
CA HIS A 51 15.88 -13.57 7.52
C HIS A 51 14.80 -13.76 8.61
N ARG A 52 13.63 -14.32 8.26
CA ARG A 52 12.45 -14.46 9.13
C ARG A 52 12.70 -15.17 10.46
N ARG A 53 13.73 -16.01 10.54
CA ARG A 53 14.09 -16.75 11.76
C ARG A 53 14.88 -15.91 12.75
N ASP A 54 15.58 -14.89 12.25
CA ASP A 54 16.42 -13.98 13.03
C ASP A 54 15.66 -12.71 13.43
N ILE A 55 14.67 -12.32 12.62
CA ILE A 55 13.71 -11.27 12.94
C ILE A 55 12.84 -11.79 14.09
N LYS A 56 13.12 -11.34 15.32
CA LYS A 56 12.31 -11.65 16.50
C LYS A 56 10.84 -11.38 16.17
N ASN A 57 9.93 -12.23 16.67
CA ASN A 57 8.48 -12.09 16.58
C ASN A 57 8.05 -10.65 16.97
N ASP A 58 8.09 -9.74 16.01
CA ASP A 58 7.45 -8.45 16.14
C ASP A 58 5.95 -8.75 16.14
N GLU A 59 5.27 -8.21 17.14
CA GLU A 59 3.83 -8.40 17.34
C GLU A 59 3.00 -7.89 16.13
N ASN A 60 3.64 -7.26 15.12
CA ASN A 60 3.02 -6.90 13.85
C ASN A 60 4.00 -6.97 12.65
N ILE A 61 4.11 -8.15 12.02
CA ILE A 61 4.89 -8.37 10.78
C ILE A 61 4.54 -7.37 9.68
N LEU A 62 3.27 -6.96 9.57
CA LEU A 62 2.83 -6.00 8.54
C LEU A 62 3.43 -4.62 8.76
N SER A 63 3.46 -4.16 10.02
CA SER A 63 4.11 -2.90 10.39
C SER A 63 5.62 -2.96 10.16
N TYR A 64 6.28 -4.09 10.46
CA TYR A 64 7.69 -4.30 10.15
C TYR A 64 7.96 -4.14 8.64
N LEU A 65 7.23 -4.90 7.81
CA LEU A 65 7.39 -4.88 6.36
C LEU A 65 7.12 -3.51 5.77
N LEU A 66 6.04 -2.85 6.21
CA LEU A 66 5.72 -1.52 5.73
C LEU A 66 6.75 -0.48 6.16
N THR A 67 7.33 -0.62 7.35
CA THR A 67 8.45 0.23 7.81
C THR A 67 9.68 0.04 6.94
N ALA A 68 10.03 -1.21 6.61
CA ALA A 68 11.14 -1.50 5.71
C ALA A 68 10.91 -0.92 4.30
N ILE A 69 9.70 -1.07 3.76
CA ILE A 69 9.29 -0.46 2.48
C ILE A 69 9.39 1.06 2.54
N LYS A 70 8.83 1.69 3.58
CA LYS A 70 8.93 3.14 3.83
C LYS A 70 10.38 3.61 3.79
N HIS A 71 11.29 2.91 4.49
CA HIS A 71 12.70 3.27 4.51
C HIS A 71 13.37 3.15 3.15
N LYS A 72 13.10 2.08 2.39
CA LYS A 72 13.61 1.95 1.02
C LYS A 72 13.07 3.04 0.09
N CYS A 73 11.79 3.38 0.19
CA CYS A 73 11.21 4.49 -0.57
C CYS A 73 11.85 5.84 -0.20
N LEU A 74 12.07 6.12 1.09
CA LEU A 74 12.76 7.34 1.53
C LEU A 74 14.19 7.41 0.99
N ASN A 75 14.92 6.30 1.02
CA ASN A 75 16.28 6.24 0.49
C ASN A 75 16.30 6.51 -1.02
N TYR A 76 15.38 5.91 -1.77
CA TYR A 76 15.22 6.16 -3.20
C TYR A 76 14.95 7.64 -3.49
N LEU A 77 13.95 8.24 -2.83
CA LEU A 77 13.59 9.65 -3.04
C LEU A 77 14.72 10.62 -2.68
N ARG A 78 15.45 10.35 -1.59
CA ARG A 78 16.62 11.16 -1.19
C ARG A 78 17.73 11.05 -2.23
N GLN A 79 17.94 9.87 -2.80
CA GLN A 79 18.92 9.65 -3.84
C GLN A 79 18.53 10.37 -5.14
N GLU A 80 17.27 10.28 -5.57
CA GLU A 80 16.76 11.05 -6.71
C GLU A 80 16.96 12.54 -6.51
N ARG A 81 16.51 13.08 -5.36
CA ARG A 81 16.68 14.48 -5.00
C ARG A 81 18.15 14.92 -5.10
N PHE A 82 19.07 14.15 -4.53
CA PHE A 82 20.50 14.44 -4.58
C PHE A 82 21.05 14.44 -6.03
N HIS A 83 20.65 13.47 -6.85
CA HIS A 83 21.05 13.42 -8.26
C HIS A 83 20.55 14.63 -9.04
N TYR A 84 19.31 15.06 -8.78
CA TYR A 84 18.73 16.21 -9.45
C TYR A 84 19.35 17.53 -9.03
N GLU A 85 19.64 17.72 -7.74
CA GLU A 85 20.38 18.89 -7.24
C GLU A 85 21.77 18.98 -7.88
N LYS A 86 22.49 17.86 -7.99
CA LYS A 86 23.84 17.84 -8.58
C LYS A 86 23.84 18.16 -10.08
N ASN A 87 22.82 17.70 -10.80
CA ASN A 87 22.75 17.82 -12.26
C ASN A 87 22.01 19.07 -12.74
N ASN A 88 21.47 19.91 -11.83
CA ASN A 88 20.61 21.07 -12.14
C ASN A 88 19.50 20.74 -13.16
N SER A 89 18.99 19.51 -13.10
CA SER A 89 18.16 18.93 -14.17
C SER A 89 16.66 19.01 -13.90
N LEU A 90 16.24 19.60 -12.77
CA LEU A 90 14.85 19.79 -12.40
C LEU A 90 14.52 21.27 -12.18
N SER A 91 13.24 21.62 -12.39
CA SER A 91 12.69 22.90 -11.98
C SER A 91 12.55 22.98 -10.45
N GLU A 92 12.50 24.20 -9.90
CA GLU A 92 12.22 24.43 -8.48
C GLU A 92 10.92 23.77 -8.02
N LEU A 93 9.90 23.73 -8.88
CA LEU A 93 8.63 23.05 -8.61
C LEU A 93 8.82 21.54 -8.41
N ALA A 94 9.61 20.88 -9.26
CA ALA A 94 9.83 19.44 -9.15
C ALA A 94 10.68 19.08 -7.91
N LEU A 95 11.63 19.94 -7.53
CA LEU A 95 12.37 19.78 -6.27
C LEU A 95 11.45 19.93 -5.06
N TRP A 96 10.55 20.92 -5.08
CA TRP A 96 9.55 21.12 -4.03
C TRP A 96 8.59 19.91 -3.90
N GLU A 97 8.15 19.33 -5.02
CA GLU A 97 7.33 18.12 -5.02
C GLU A 97 8.06 16.92 -4.39
N LEU A 98 9.35 16.74 -4.69
CA LEU A 98 10.18 15.71 -4.07
C LEU A 98 10.33 15.93 -2.56
N ASP A 99 10.61 17.16 -2.13
CA ASP A 99 10.72 17.52 -0.72
C ASP A 99 9.41 17.28 0.04
N PHE A 100 8.28 17.62 -0.58
CA PHE A 100 6.96 17.34 -0.02
C PHE A 100 6.73 15.83 0.15
N LYS A 101 7.04 15.01 -0.86
CA LYS A 101 6.92 13.54 -0.78
C LYS A 101 7.80 12.96 0.33
N ILE A 102 9.06 13.41 0.44
CA ILE A 102 9.98 12.96 1.49
C ILE A 102 9.44 13.31 2.88
N SER A 103 8.96 14.55 3.07
CA SER A 103 8.40 15.00 4.34
C SER A 103 7.15 14.21 4.71
N ALA A 104 6.20 14.07 3.78
CA ALA A 104 4.96 13.33 3.98
C ALA A 104 5.21 11.86 4.31
N LEU A 105 6.14 11.19 3.59
CA LEU A 105 6.50 9.80 3.87
C LEU A 105 7.23 9.67 5.22
N SER A 106 8.10 10.63 5.56
CA SER A 106 8.84 10.62 6.84
C SER A 106 7.89 10.68 8.04
N ALA A 107 6.85 11.52 7.95
CA ALA A 107 5.84 11.69 8.99
C ALA A 107 4.83 10.53 9.10
N CYS A 108 4.74 9.65 8.10
CA CYS A 108 3.82 8.52 8.10
C CYS A 108 4.28 7.43 9.08
N ASP A 109 3.51 7.10 10.12
CA ASP A 109 3.81 5.98 11.03
C ASP A 109 3.16 4.67 10.52
N PRO A 110 3.94 3.67 10.08
CA PRO A 110 3.42 2.37 9.62
C PRO A 110 2.71 1.56 10.71
N CYS A 111 3.00 1.79 11.99
CA CYS A 111 2.34 1.10 13.09
C CYS A 111 0.88 1.52 13.23
N GLU A 112 0.59 2.82 13.06
CA GLU A 112 -0.78 3.35 13.09
C GLU A 112 -1.65 2.74 11.98
N LEU A 113 -1.05 2.39 10.83
CA LEU A 113 -1.76 1.88 9.65
C LEU A 113 -2.32 0.46 9.80
N TYR A 114 -1.70 -0.35 10.66
CA TYR A 114 -2.08 -1.76 10.87
C TYR A 114 -2.57 -2.03 12.29
N THR A 115 -3.11 -1.02 12.96
CA THR A 115 -3.84 -1.22 14.21
C THR A 115 -5.16 -1.93 13.95
N ASN A 116 -5.60 -2.77 14.90
CA ASN A 116 -6.91 -3.42 14.84
C ASN A 116 -8.03 -2.38 14.75
N GLU A 117 -7.89 -1.26 15.45
CA GLU A 117 -8.83 -0.14 15.43
C GLU A 117 -9.06 0.40 14.01
N VAL A 118 -7.98 0.67 13.26
CA VAL A 118 -8.09 1.17 11.89
C VAL A 118 -8.75 0.13 10.96
N GLN A 119 -8.43 -1.15 11.12
CA GLN A 119 -9.07 -2.22 10.34
C GLN A 119 -10.57 -2.33 10.64
N GLU A 120 -10.97 -2.23 11.92
CA GLU A 120 -12.36 -2.24 12.33
C GLU A 120 -13.13 -1.04 11.77
N ILE A 121 -12.54 0.16 11.81
CA ILE A 121 -13.11 1.38 11.23
C ILE A 121 -13.37 1.18 9.73
N VAL A 122 -12.40 0.61 8.99
CA VAL A 122 -12.56 0.32 7.56
C VAL A 122 -13.70 -0.65 7.32
N ASN A 123 -13.70 -1.78 8.01
CA ASN A 123 -14.70 -2.84 7.82
C ASN A 123 -16.11 -2.33 8.11
N HIS A 124 -16.31 -1.67 9.25
CA HIS A 124 -17.60 -1.11 9.64
C HIS A 124 -18.06 0.01 8.70
N THR A 125 -17.13 0.82 8.16
CA THR A 125 -17.47 1.83 7.15
C THR A 125 -17.93 1.20 5.84
N LEU A 126 -17.24 0.15 5.38
CA LEU A 126 -17.59 -0.58 4.16
C LEU A 126 -18.93 -1.32 4.29
N GLU A 127 -19.26 -1.84 5.47
CA GLU A 127 -20.54 -2.51 5.74
C GLU A 127 -21.75 -1.58 5.61
N LYS A 128 -21.57 -0.29 5.90
CA LYS A 128 -22.62 0.72 5.74
C LYS A 128 -22.85 1.14 4.29
N LEU A 129 -21.98 0.72 3.36
CA LEU A 129 -22.12 1.05 1.94
C LEU A 129 -23.06 0.05 1.24
N PRO A 130 -23.73 0.49 0.15
CA PRO A 130 -24.50 -0.43 -0.68
C PRO A 130 -23.66 -1.62 -1.14
N SER A 131 -24.27 -2.81 -1.17
CA SER A 131 -23.59 -4.08 -1.50
C SER A 131 -22.74 -4.00 -2.76
N LYS A 132 -23.24 -3.35 -3.81
CA LYS A 132 -22.52 -3.13 -5.08
C LYS A 132 -21.26 -2.26 -4.93
N THR A 133 -21.32 -1.20 -4.12
CA THR A 133 -20.14 -0.37 -3.82
C THR A 133 -19.08 -1.18 -3.07
N ARG A 134 -19.50 -1.91 -2.03
CA ARG A 134 -18.60 -2.76 -1.23
C ARG A 134 -17.97 -3.87 -2.08
N GLN A 135 -18.76 -4.52 -2.94
CA GLN A 135 -18.29 -5.57 -3.85
C GLN A 135 -17.23 -5.04 -4.83
N ILE A 136 -17.52 -3.93 -5.51
CA ILE A 136 -16.57 -3.32 -6.46
C ILE A 136 -15.28 -2.91 -5.75
N PHE A 137 -15.39 -2.34 -4.55
CA PHE A 137 -14.23 -1.99 -3.75
C PHE A 137 -13.40 -3.23 -3.36
N PHE A 138 -14.05 -4.30 -2.93
CA PHE A 138 -13.38 -5.55 -2.57
C PHE A 138 -12.66 -6.18 -3.76
N MET A 139 -13.34 -6.31 -4.90
CA MET A 139 -12.76 -6.85 -6.13
C MET A 139 -11.50 -6.08 -6.55
N ASN A 140 -11.50 -4.75 -6.42
CA ASN A 140 -10.32 -3.97 -6.79
C ASN A 140 -9.21 -4.02 -5.73
N ARG A 141 -9.55 -3.91 -4.44
CA ARG A 141 -8.56 -3.68 -3.38
C ARG A 141 -8.03 -4.98 -2.75
N TYR A 142 -8.77 -6.09 -2.87
CA TYR A 142 -8.45 -7.37 -2.25
C TYR A 142 -8.27 -8.49 -3.28
N GLU A 143 -9.02 -8.47 -4.39
CA GLU A 143 -8.88 -9.47 -5.46
C GLU A 143 -8.00 -9.01 -6.64
N ASP A 144 -7.48 -7.78 -6.57
CA ASP A 144 -6.63 -7.15 -7.59
C ASP A 144 -7.22 -7.07 -9.00
N ILE A 145 -8.54 -7.02 -9.11
CA ILE A 145 -9.19 -6.95 -10.41
C ILE A 145 -9.14 -5.51 -10.90
N SER A 146 -8.64 -5.31 -12.13
CA SER A 146 -8.54 -3.98 -12.74
C SER A 146 -9.92 -3.39 -13.04
N TYR A 147 -10.04 -2.06 -13.13
CA TYR A 147 -11.34 -1.43 -13.40
C TYR A 147 -11.99 -1.94 -14.70
N PRO A 148 -11.24 -2.13 -15.82
CA PRO A 148 -11.81 -2.71 -17.04
C PRO A 148 -12.34 -4.14 -16.84
N GLU A 149 -11.67 -4.96 -16.05
CA GLU A 149 -12.10 -6.33 -15.77
C GLU A 149 -13.30 -6.38 -14.84
N ILE A 150 -13.36 -5.53 -13.81
CA ILE A 150 -14.54 -5.38 -12.95
C ILE A 150 -15.75 -4.95 -13.80
N ALA A 151 -15.55 -3.97 -14.68
CA ALA A 151 -16.59 -3.47 -15.58
C ALA A 151 -17.17 -4.60 -16.45
N LYS A 152 -16.30 -5.43 -17.05
CA LYS A 152 -16.69 -6.62 -17.80
C LYS A 152 -17.42 -7.65 -16.93
N LYS A 153 -16.87 -7.98 -15.75
CA LYS A 153 -17.39 -9.02 -14.85
C LYS A 153 -18.77 -8.67 -14.26
N LEU A 154 -19.05 -7.38 -14.08
CA LEU A 154 -20.33 -6.89 -13.53
C LEU A 154 -21.28 -6.32 -14.59
N PHE A 155 -20.94 -6.41 -15.87
CA PHE A 155 -21.71 -5.86 -16.99
C PHE A 155 -22.07 -4.36 -16.80
N VAL A 156 -21.09 -3.58 -16.35
CA VAL A 156 -21.19 -2.11 -16.20
C VAL A 156 -20.10 -1.41 -17.00
N ASN A 157 -20.19 -0.10 -17.17
CA ASN A 157 -19.09 0.68 -17.76
C ASN A 157 -18.01 1.02 -16.70
N GLN A 158 -16.80 1.34 -17.17
CA GLN A 158 -15.67 1.70 -16.29
C GLN A 158 -15.98 2.92 -15.41
N LYS A 159 -16.73 3.92 -15.93
CA LYS A 159 -17.18 5.09 -15.15
C LYS A 159 -18.04 4.71 -13.94
N THR A 160 -18.82 3.64 -14.05
CA THR A 160 -19.64 3.12 -12.95
C THR A 160 -18.74 2.51 -11.86
N VAL A 161 -17.69 1.78 -12.27
CA VAL A 161 -16.67 1.26 -11.34
C VAL A 161 -15.97 2.41 -10.62
N GLU A 162 -15.48 3.42 -11.35
CA GLU A 162 -14.86 4.62 -10.79
C GLU A 162 -15.78 5.36 -9.81
N TYR A 163 -17.08 5.48 -10.14
CA TYR A 163 -18.07 6.06 -9.24
C TYR A 163 -18.18 5.29 -7.92
N HIS A 164 -18.28 3.95 -7.98
CA HIS A 164 -18.38 3.12 -6.78
C HIS A 164 -17.10 3.16 -5.95
N ILE A 165 -15.92 3.12 -6.57
CA ILE A 165 -14.64 3.28 -5.87
C ILE A 165 -14.57 4.66 -5.20
N SER A 166 -14.85 5.72 -5.95
CA SER A 166 -14.85 7.10 -5.42
C SER A 166 -15.83 7.26 -4.24
N LYS A 167 -17.00 6.61 -4.31
CA LYS A 167 -17.98 6.61 -3.22
C LYS A 167 -17.45 5.90 -1.98
N ALA A 168 -16.78 4.76 -2.13
CA ALA A 168 -16.17 4.04 -1.02
C ALA A 168 -15.03 4.85 -0.38
N LEU A 169 -14.13 5.39 -1.20
CA LEU A 169 -13.02 6.22 -0.73
C LEU A 169 -13.51 7.48 -0.03
N LYS A 170 -14.56 8.14 -0.53
CA LYS A 170 -15.14 9.31 0.13
C LYS A 170 -15.68 8.98 1.53
N ALA A 171 -16.34 7.84 1.68
CA ALA A 171 -16.84 7.39 2.98
C ALA A 171 -15.69 7.09 3.95
N LEU A 172 -14.66 6.35 3.48
CA LEU A 172 -13.49 6.03 4.27
C LEU A 172 -12.70 7.28 4.69
N ARG A 173 -12.48 8.24 3.77
CA ARG A 173 -11.85 9.54 4.05
C ARG A 173 -12.53 10.33 5.15
N ALA A 174 -13.86 10.29 5.21
CA ALA A 174 -14.60 11.03 6.23
C ALA A 174 -14.39 10.47 7.64
N VAL A 175 -14.26 9.15 7.76
CA VAL A 175 -14.14 8.46 9.07
C VAL A 175 -12.68 8.34 9.51
N LEU A 176 -11.74 8.18 8.57
CA LEU A 176 -10.31 8.05 8.84
C LEU A 176 -9.57 9.38 8.77
N LYS A 177 -10.26 10.51 8.93
CA LYS A 177 -9.68 11.86 8.85
C LYS A 177 -8.57 12.10 9.89
N ASP A 178 -8.66 11.44 11.04
CA ASP A 178 -7.68 11.53 12.13
C ASP A 178 -6.51 10.54 11.90
N TYR A 179 -6.62 9.71 10.86
CA TYR A 179 -5.66 8.72 10.39
C TYR A 179 -5.17 9.10 8.96
N LEU A 180 -4.77 10.35 8.74
CA LEU A 180 -4.39 10.87 7.41
C LEU A 180 -3.34 10.00 6.69
N SER A 181 -2.39 9.45 7.45
CA SER A 181 -1.39 8.48 6.99
C SER A 181 -2.05 7.26 6.29
N PHE A 182 -3.21 6.82 6.78
CA PHE A 182 -3.96 5.67 6.27
C PHE A 182 -4.76 5.99 5.02
N LEU A 183 -5.17 7.23 4.83
CA LEU A 183 -5.85 7.64 3.60
C LEU A 183 -4.92 7.63 2.39
N ILE A 184 -3.63 7.90 2.59
CA ILE A 184 -2.61 7.77 1.56
C ILE A 184 -2.49 6.29 1.12
N TYR A 185 -2.53 5.35 2.08
CA TYR A 185 -2.51 3.91 1.81
C TYR A 185 -3.78 3.39 1.11
N LEU A 186 -4.93 4.02 1.34
CA LEU A 186 -6.25 3.62 0.83
C LEU A 186 -6.60 4.17 -0.55
N ILE A 187 -5.86 5.17 -1.03
CA ILE A 187 -5.96 5.68 -2.40
C ILE A 187 -5.18 4.74 -3.34
#